data_AF-A0AAX4PHS8-F1
#
_entry.id   AF-A0AAX4PHS8-F1
#
_cell.length_a   1.000
_cell.length_b   1.000
_cell.length_c   1.000
_cell.angle_alpha   90.00
_cell.angle_beta   90.00
_cell.angle_gamma   90.00
#
_symmetry.space_group_name_H-M   'P 1'
#
loop_
_entity.id
_entity.type
_entity.pdbx_description
1 polymer ?
#
loop_
_entity_poly.entity_id
_entity_poly.type
_entity_poly.pdbx_seq_one_letter_code
_entity_poly.pdbx_strand_id
1 'polypeptide(L)'
;MMDVTEAARATMAALRNIFALLPYRLAEEEPPRKYWDPTESTGCDDAGDYVLLRLVANPDLRTRLCLSLWDLVCFSVCCIALLAAYLVARTFLYESSKQRSWVLTCLNSVVTPLLALRSLFRIVNNEWEYGFVSGGSRSSRICTLFFMAYLCCELVVGRVDYRKQVTLIMGYVHHFSYLLLASHLLVANRTNIMAMTLLEELPTLVLALSRLAPGWFAKPGQSQVQRRSLDYAFALSFVVTRILFHLYVQYNLFLWRKDSKLGYYWVVCVLALAMNLHWLLAWWKSAKRRREKDRKRE
;
A
#
# COMPACT_ATOMS: atom_id res chain seq x y z
N MET A 1 20.95 31.02 -8.15
CA MET A 1 19.83 30.53 -7.31
C MET A 1 18.62 30.50 -8.20
N MET A 2 18.06 29.32 -8.47
CA MET A 2 16.88 29.18 -9.33
C MET A 2 15.70 29.82 -8.60
N ASP A 3 14.97 30.70 -9.27
CA ASP A 3 13.82 31.39 -8.71
C ASP A 3 12.73 30.35 -8.35
N VAL A 4 12.11 30.50 -7.17
CA VAL A 4 11.09 29.59 -6.65
C VAL A 4 9.92 29.48 -7.65
N THR A 5 9.62 30.59 -8.34
CA THR A 5 8.61 30.66 -9.39
C THR A 5 8.96 29.89 -10.66
N GLU A 6 10.25 29.69 -10.93
CA GLU A 6 10.75 28.93 -12.07
C GLU A 6 10.80 27.43 -11.77
N ALA A 7 11.19 27.06 -10.54
CA ALA A 7 11.09 25.70 -10.04
C ALA A 7 9.64 25.20 -10.02
N ALA A 8 8.70 26.00 -9.52
CA ALA A 8 7.28 25.66 -9.51
C ALA A 8 6.70 25.48 -10.93
N ARG A 9 7.10 26.33 -11.88
CA ARG A 9 6.69 26.19 -13.29
C ARG A 9 7.25 24.93 -13.94
N ALA A 10 8.51 24.59 -13.68
CA ALA A 10 9.12 23.36 -14.18
C ALA A 10 8.45 22.11 -13.60
N THR A 11 8.14 22.09 -12.29
CA THR A 11 7.40 20.99 -11.66
C THR A 11 5.99 20.86 -12.23
N MET A 12 5.26 21.97 -12.41
CA MET A 12 3.92 21.96 -12.99
C MET A 12 3.93 21.49 -14.46
N ALA A 13 4.94 21.88 -15.25
CA ALA A 13 5.12 21.40 -16.61
C ALA A 13 5.43 19.90 -16.67
N ALA A 14 6.29 19.39 -15.77
CA ALA A 14 6.58 17.97 -15.65
C ALA A 14 5.34 17.16 -15.25
N LEU A 15 4.56 17.65 -14.28
CA LEU A 15 3.28 17.05 -13.90
C LEU A 15 2.30 17.06 -15.08
N ARG A 16 2.20 18.16 -15.83
CA ARG A 16 1.31 18.27 -17.00
C ARG A 16 1.66 17.26 -18.08
N ASN A 17 2.95 17.02 -18.33
CA ASN A 17 3.41 16.00 -19.28
C ASN A 17 3.12 14.57 -18.77
N ILE A 18 3.27 14.31 -17.47
CA ILE A 18 2.88 13.02 -16.86
C ILE A 18 1.36 12.80 -17.00
N PHE A 19 0.55 13.82 -16.75
CA PHE A 19 -0.91 13.74 -16.87
C PHE A 19 -1.42 13.72 -18.33
N ALA A 20 -0.65 14.24 -19.29
CA ALA A 20 -0.97 14.15 -20.71
C ALA A 20 -0.79 12.74 -21.28
N LEU A 21 0.00 11.88 -20.62
CA LEU A 21 0.19 10.48 -20.99
C LEU A 21 -0.92 9.56 -20.46
N LEU A 22 -1.89 10.07 -19.70
CA LEU A 22 -3.03 9.29 -19.22
C LEU A 22 -4.11 9.19 -20.32
N PRO A 23 -4.48 7.98 -20.78
CA PRO A 23 -5.44 7.82 -21.85
C PRO A 23 -6.85 8.29 -21.44
N TYR A 24 -7.49 9.05 -22.35
CA TYR A 24 -8.89 9.48 -22.27
C TYR A 24 -9.84 8.27 -22.39
N ARG A 25 -10.88 8.23 -21.55
CA ARG A 25 -11.86 7.13 -21.47
C ARG A 25 -12.95 7.36 -22.52
N LEU A 26 -12.98 6.57 -23.59
CA LEU A 26 -14.19 6.37 -24.39
C LEU A 26 -14.99 5.25 -23.72
N ALA A 27 -16.29 5.46 -23.51
CA ALA A 27 -17.20 4.49 -22.94
C ALA A 27 -17.50 3.42 -24.00
N GLU A 28 -16.84 2.27 -23.88
CA GLU A 28 -17.24 1.04 -24.58
C GLU A 28 -18.35 0.36 -23.77
N GLU A 29 -19.32 -0.27 -24.44
CA GLU A 29 -20.40 -1.01 -23.79
C GLU A 29 -19.82 -2.12 -22.89
N GLU A 30 -20.13 -2.07 -21.59
CA GLU A 30 -19.64 -3.06 -20.62
C GLU A 30 -20.35 -4.41 -20.83
N PRO A 31 -19.62 -5.54 -20.84
CA PRO A 31 -20.25 -6.85 -20.91
C PRO A 31 -21.06 -7.13 -19.62
N PRO A 32 -22.03 -8.07 -19.68
CA PRO A 32 -22.89 -8.39 -18.55
C PRO A 32 -22.08 -8.91 -17.36
N ARG A 33 -22.24 -8.26 -16.20
CA ARG A 33 -21.49 -8.51 -14.96
C ARG A 33 -21.87 -9.88 -14.36
N LYS A 34 -20.86 -10.73 -14.06
CA LYS A 34 -21.08 -12.04 -13.38
C LYS A 34 -21.35 -11.89 -11.89
N TYR A 35 -20.75 -10.91 -11.22
CA TYR A 35 -20.99 -10.60 -9.82
C TYR A 35 -21.27 -9.10 -9.65
N TRP A 36 -22.50 -8.79 -9.23
CA TRP A 36 -22.96 -7.44 -8.88
C TRP A 36 -23.03 -7.29 -7.37
N ASP A 37 -22.28 -6.33 -6.81
CA ASP A 37 -22.47 -5.92 -5.42
C ASP A 37 -23.34 -4.65 -5.39
N PRO A 38 -24.60 -4.74 -4.95
CA PRO A 38 -25.51 -3.60 -4.92
C PRO A 38 -25.10 -2.52 -3.90
N THR A 39 -24.20 -2.84 -2.97
CA THR A 39 -23.77 -1.91 -1.93
C THR A 39 -22.57 -1.06 -2.35
N GLU A 40 -22.01 -1.32 -3.53
CA GLU A 40 -20.75 -0.73 -3.95
C GLU A 40 -20.87 -0.07 -5.33
N SER A 41 -21.05 1.25 -5.34
CA SER A 41 -20.96 2.01 -6.58
C SER A 41 -19.54 1.93 -7.15
N THR A 42 -19.45 1.67 -8.45
CA THR A 42 -18.21 1.87 -9.22
C THR A 42 -17.93 3.36 -9.21
N GLY A 43 -16.78 3.76 -8.66
CA GLY A 43 -16.48 5.16 -8.35
C GLY A 43 -16.47 6.07 -9.58
N CYS A 44 -16.71 7.36 -9.33
CA CYS A 44 -16.73 8.48 -10.27
C CYS A 44 -17.95 8.69 -11.19
N ASP A 45 -18.95 7.82 -11.15
CA ASP A 45 -20.13 8.01 -12.01
C ASP A 45 -21.21 8.93 -11.38
N ASP A 46 -21.22 9.08 -10.05
CA ASP A 46 -22.14 9.99 -9.36
C ASP A 46 -21.57 11.42 -9.29
N ALA A 47 -21.83 12.20 -10.34
CA ALA A 47 -21.38 13.60 -10.49
C ALA A 47 -21.79 14.56 -9.34
N GLY A 48 -22.65 14.12 -8.41
CA GLY A 48 -23.17 14.92 -7.29
C GLY A 48 -22.19 15.15 -6.13
N ASP A 49 -21.21 14.28 -5.91
CA ASP A 49 -20.43 14.26 -4.65
C ASP A 49 -19.12 15.07 -4.68
N TYR A 50 -18.82 15.71 -5.81
CA TYR A 50 -17.54 16.35 -6.09
C TYR A 50 -17.53 17.85 -5.80
N VAL A 51 -17.73 18.22 -4.54
CA VAL A 51 -17.81 19.64 -4.12
C VAL A 51 -16.48 20.39 -4.29
N LEU A 52 -15.33 19.76 -4.01
CA LEU A 52 -14.00 20.40 -4.14
C LEU A 52 -13.62 20.73 -5.58
N LEU A 53 -14.13 19.97 -6.53
CA LEU A 53 -13.91 20.17 -7.95
C LEU A 53 -14.51 21.49 -8.45
N ARG A 54 -15.49 22.06 -7.74
CA ARG A 54 -16.03 23.40 -8.03
C ARG A 54 -15.04 24.53 -7.78
N LEU A 55 -14.05 24.34 -6.89
CA LEU A 55 -13.01 25.32 -6.59
C LEU A 55 -11.85 25.29 -7.60
N VAL A 56 -11.69 24.19 -8.34
CA VAL A 56 -10.73 24.10 -9.43
C VAL A 56 -11.32 24.84 -10.63
N ALA A 57 -10.73 25.99 -10.96
CA ALA A 57 -11.19 26.88 -12.03
C ALA A 57 -11.04 26.27 -13.44
N ASN A 58 -10.16 25.26 -13.59
CA ASN A 58 -9.91 24.63 -14.89
C ASN A 58 -10.82 23.41 -15.10
N PRO A 59 -11.76 23.46 -16.08
CA PRO A 59 -12.70 22.37 -16.36
C PRO A 59 -12.03 21.08 -16.87
N ASP A 60 -10.86 21.15 -17.50
CA ASP A 60 -10.11 19.96 -17.94
C ASP A 60 -9.47 19.21 -16.77
N LEU A 61 -9.01 19.95 -15.75
CA LEU A 61 -8.54 19.34 -14.50
C LEU A 61 -9.73 18.76 -13.72
N ARG A 62 -10.91 19.38 -13.87
CA ARG A 62 -12.12 18.92 -13.20
C ARG A 62 -12.55 17.53 -13.64
N THR A 63 -12.49 17.25 -14.93
CA THR A 63 -12.85 15.94 -15.48
C THR A 63 -11.79 14.86 -15.26
N ARG A 64 -10.54 15.25 -14.95
CA ARG A 64 -9.40 14.32 -14.79
C ARG A 64 -9.12 13.92 -13.36
N LEU A 65 -9.50 14.73 -12.37
CA LEU A 65 -9.22 14.46 -10.96
C LEU A 65 -10.40 13.75 -10.29
N CYS A 66 -10.32 12.44 -10.07
CA CYS A 66 -11.29 11.71 -9.27
C CYS A 66 -11.02 11.87 -7.75
N LEU A 67 -11.13 13.09 -7.23
CA LEU A 67 -11.01 13.39 -5.80
C LEU A 67 -12.28 14.06 -5.27
N SER A 68 -12.94 13.39 -4.33
CA SER A 68 -14.14 13.88 -3.64
C SER A 68 -13.80 14.47 -2.28
N LEU A 69 -14.74 15.26 -1.72
CA LEU A 69 -14.64 15.71 -0.32
C LEU A 69 -14.62 14.52 0.64
N TRP A 70 -15.36 13.46 0.31
CA TRP A 70 -15.38 12.22 1.07
C TRP A 70 -13.99 11.57 1.17
N ASP A 71 -13.17 11.61 0.10
CA ASP A 71 -11.81 11.05 0.13
C ASP A 71 -10.91 11.83 1.11
N LEU A 72 -11.00 13.16 1.11
CA LEU A 72 -10.23 14.00 2.03
C LEU A 72 -10.65 13.78 3.49
N VAL A 73 -11.95 13.69 3.74
CA VAL A 73 -12.48 13.39 5.08
C VAL A 73 -12.01 11.99 5.52
N CYS A 74 -12.15 10.98 4.67
CA CYS A 74 -11.71 9.62 4.96
C CYS A 74 -10.21 9.56 5.27
N PHE A 75 -9.37 10.15 4.41
CA PHE A 75 -7.92 10.25 4.65
C PHE A 75 -7.59 10.93 5.97
N SER A 76 -8.23 12.07 6.26
CA SER A 76 -8.00 12.83 7.49
C SER A 76 -8.39 12.04 8.73
N VAL A 77 -9.54 11.36 8.70
CA VAL A 77 -9.99 10.46 9.78
C VAL A 77 -9.01 9.31 9.97
N CYS A 78 -8.52 8.69 8.90
CA CYS A 78 -7.52 7.63 8.99
C CYS A 78 -6.21 8.13 9.62
N CYS A 79 -5.72 9.32 9.23
CA CYS A 79 -4.54 9.94 9.84
C CYS A 79 -4.74 10.18 11.35
N ILE A 80 -5.86 10.77 11.74
CA ILE A 80 -6.18 11.04 13.15
C ILE A 80 -6.24 9.73 13.95
N ALA A 81 -6.93 8.71 13.42
CA ALA A 81 -7.06 7.41 14.09
C ALA A 81 -5.70 6.72 14.27
N LEU A 82 -4.85 6.70 13.22
CA LEU A 82 -3.51 6.12 13.27
C LEU A 82 -2.60 6.85 14.26
N LEU A 83 -2.61 8.19 14.25
CA LEU A 83 -1.82 8.99 15.18
C LEU A 83 -2.30 8.81 16.62
N ALA A 84 -3.61 8.82 16.86
CA ALA A 84 -4.18 8.56 18.18
C ALA A 84 -3.77 7.18 18.70
N ALA A 85 -3.91 6.13 17.88
CA ALA A 85 -3.50 4.78 18.24
C ALA A 85 -1.99 4.69 18.54
N TYR A 86 -1.16 5.36 17.73
CA TYR A 86 0.27 5.45 17.97
C TYR A 86 0.61 6.18 19.29
N LEU A 87 -0.04 7.31 19.58
CA LEU A 87 0.20 8.06 20.81
C LEU A 87 -0.20 7.26 22.05
N VAL A 88 -1.34 6.56 22.01
CA VAL A 88 -1.76 5.64 23.08
C VAL A 88 -0.71 4.54 23.27
N ALA A 89 -0.28 3.88 22.19
CA ALA A 89 0.73 2.82 22.26
C ALA A 89 2.09 3.34 22.77
N ARG A 90 2.48 4.56 22.37
CA ARG A 90 3.70 5.22 22.83
C ARG A 90 3.65 5.53 24.32
N THR A 91 2.51 6.00 24.83
CA THR A 91 2.36 6.41 26.23
C THR A 91 2.22 5.22 27.17
N PHE A 92 1.49 4.18 26.77
CA PHE A 92 1.08 3.11 27.68
C PHE A 92 1.71 1.74 27.41
N LEU A 93 2.19 1.46 26.19
CA LEU A 93 2.57 0.09 25.80
C LEU A 93 4.06 -0.07 25.49
N TYR A 94 4.70 0.93 24.87
CA TYR A 94 6.03 0.76 24.28
C TYR A 94 6.99 1.93 24.57
N GLU A 95 7.92 1.70 25.50
CA GLU A 95 8.97 2.66 25.86
C GLU A 95 10.15 2.69 24.88
N SER A 96 10.40 1.59 24.17
CA SER A 96 11.51 1.53 23.22
C SER A 96 11.14 2.14 21.88
N SER A 97 11.97 3.05 21.36
CA SER A 97 11.82 3.59 19.99
C SER A 97 11.80 2.48 18.93
N LYS A 98 12.46 1.36 19.20
CA LYS A 98 12.52 0.20 18.31
C LYS A 98 11.20 -0.57 18.27
N GLN A 99 10.43 -0.61 19.36
CA GLN A 99 9.10 -1.23 19.35
C GLN A 99 8.07 -0.26 18.76
N ARG A 100 8.15 1.02 19.14
CA ARG A 100 7.25 2.06 18.61
C ARG A 100 7.29 2.16 17.09
N SER A 101 8.45 1.95 16.46
CA SER A 101 8.57 1.95 15.00
C SER A 101 7.83 0.81 14.29
N TRP A 102 7.23 -0.14 15.02
CA TRP A 102 6.43 -1.22 14.43
C TRP A 102 4.92 -1.05 14.69
N VAL A 103 4.51 -0.06 15.49
CA VAL A 103 3.09 0.11 15.87
C VAL A 103 2.23 0.44 14.64
N LEU A 104 2.59 1.50 13.91
CA LEU A 104 1.84 1.92 12.72
C LEU A 104 1.90 0.85 11.63
N THR A 105 3.07 0.23 11.44
CA THR A 105 3.24 -0.89 10.51
C THR A 105 2.35 -2.07 10.87
N CYS A 106 2.27 -2.45 12.16
CA CYS A 106 1.40 -3.52 12.63
C CYS A 106 -0.07 -3.19 12.33
N LEU A 107 -0.54 -1.99 12.72
CA LEU A 107 -1.91 -1.55 12.46
C LEU A 107 -2.24 -1.60 10.96
N ASN A 108 -1.34 -1.10 10.12
CA ASN A 108 -1.50 -1.14 8.68
C ASN A 108 -1.62 -2.58 8.15
N SER A 109 -0.68 -3.44 8.54
CA SER A 109 -0.64 -4.84 8.12
C SER A 109 -1.78 -5.71 8.68
N VAL A 110 -2.56 -5.22 9.64
CA VAL A 110 -3.83 -5.84 10.03
C VAL A 110 -4.96 -5.35 9.12
N VAL A 111 -5.11 -4.03 9.00
CA VAL A 111 -6.28 -3.43 8.34
C VAL A 111 -6.25 -3.62 6.83
N THR A 112 -5.11 -3.38 6.17
CA THR A 112 -5.07 -3.36 4.71
C THR A 112 -5.26 -4.74 4.08
N PRO A 113 -4.71 -5.87 4.59
CA PRO A 113 -5.03 -7.18 4.02
C PRO A 113 -6.51 -7.55 4.18
N LEU A 114 -7.15 -7.17 5.29
CA LEU A 114 -8.58 -7.43 5.52
C LEU A 114 -9.44 -6.69 4.50
N LEU A 115 -9.15 -5.41 4.24
CA LEU A 115 -9.84 -4.62 3.21
C LEU A 115 -9.50 -5.10 1.78
N ALA A 116 -8.25 -5.54 1.55
CA ALA A 116 -7.78 -6.07 0.28
C ALA A 116 -8.53 -7.32 -0.17
N LEU A 117 -8.85 -8.22 0.77
CA LEU A 117 -9.56 -9.48 0.47
C LEU A 117 -10.88 -9.25 -0.26
N ARG A 118 -11.64 -8.22 0.13
CA ARG A 118 -12.90 -7.86 -0.53
C ARG A 118 -12.68 -7.45 -1.99
N SER A 119 -11.68 -6.59 -2.25
CA SER A 119 -11.35 -6.15 -3.61
C SER A 119 -10.87 -7.34 -4.46
N LEU A 120 -10.01 -8.18 -3.91
CA LEU A 120 -9.50 -9.37 -4.59
C LEU A 120 -10.62 -10.36 -4.90
N PHE A 121 -11.51 -10.65 -3.95
CA PHE A 121 -12.66 -11.54 -4.14
C PHE A 121 -13.53 -11.08 -5.31
N ARG A 122 -13.84 -9.77 -5.37
CA ARG A 122 -14.63 -9.21 -6.47
C ARG A 122 -13.92 -9.32 -7.81
N ILE A 123 -12.61 -9.07 -7.88
CA ILE A 123 -11.84 -9.17 -9.13
C ILE A 123 -11.75 -10.61 -9.62
N VAL A 124 -11.49 -11.56 -8.72
CA VAL A 124 -11.38 -12.98 -9.05
C VAL A 124 -12.72 -13.54 -9.51
N ASN A 125 -13.83 -13.21 -8.84
CA ASN A 125 -15.17 -13.66 -9.23
C ASN A 125 -15.68 -13.05 -10.54
N ASN A 126 -15.15 -11.88 -10.92
CA ASN A 126 -15.40 -11.29 -12.24
C ASN A 126 -14.25 -11.60 -13.23
N GLU A 127 -13.52 -12.70 -13.01
CA GLU A 127 -12.54 -13.25 -13.97
C GLU A 127 -11.56 -12.21 -14.50
N TRP A 128 -11.07 -11.33 -13.61
CA TRP A 128 -10.10 -10.29 -13.95
C TRP A 128 -10.55 -9.38 -15.11
N GLU A 129 -11.86 -9.11 -15.20
CA GLU A 129 -12.40 -8.17 -16.17
C GLU A 129 -11.87 -6.75 -15.94
N TYR A 130 -11.55 -6.05 -17.03
CA TYR A 130 -10.89 -4.75 -17.01
C TYR A 130 -11.60 -3.72 -16.13
N GLY A 131 -12.93 -3.63 -16.19
CA GLY A 131 -13.70 -2.67 -15.37
C GLY A 131 -13.49 -2.90 -13.87
N PHE A 132 -13.44 -4.16 -13.43
CA PHE A 132 -13.22 -4.51 -12.02
C PHE A 132 -11.77 -4.38 -11.58
N VAL A 133 -10.81 -4.60 -12.49
CA VAL A 133 -9.39 -4.45 -12.19
C VAL A 133 -8.97 -2.98 -12.19
N SER A 134 -9.31 -2.25 -13.25
CA SER A 134 -8.86 -0.88 -13.50
C SER A 134 -9.72 0.17 -12.84
N GLY A 135 -10.92 -0.18 -12.37
CA GLY A 135 -11.80 0.75 -11.68
C GLY A 135 -11.39 1.04 -10.24
N GLY A 136 -12.11 1.98 -9.63
CA GLY A 136 -12.09 2.23 -8.21
C GLY A 136 -13.47 1.93 -7.66
N SER A 137 -13.51 1.47 -6.42
CA SER A 137 -14.77 1.29 -5.70
C SER A 137 -14.65 1.84 -4.30
N ARG A 138 -15.78 2.07 -3.63
CA ARG A 138 -15.74 2.69 -2.31
C ARG A 138 -14.83 1.94 -1.34
N SER A 139 -14.87 0.60 -1.31
CA SER A 139 -14.01 -0.18 -0.42
C SER A 139 -12.53 -0.11 -0.81
N SER A 140 -12.19 -0.17 -2.10
CA SER A 140 -10.80 -0.08 -2.54
C SER A 140 -10.22 1.32 -2.35
N ARG A 141 -11.06 2.36 -2.47
CA ARG A 141 -10.69 3.74 -2.13
C ARG A 141 -10.42 3.89 -0.64
N ILE A 142 -11.29 3.40 0.26
CA ILE A 142 -11.02 3.39 1.71
C ILE A 142 -9.69 2.68 2.00
N CYS A 143 -9.49 1.49 1.43
CA CYS A 143 -8.25 0.70 1.61
C CYS A 143 -7.01 1.50 1.18
N THR A 144 -7.07 2.12 -0.01
CA THR A 144 -5.98 2.95 -0.55
C THR A 144 -5.72 4.19 0.31
N LEU A 145 -6.77 4.90 0.73
CA LEU A 145 -6.66 6.10 1.56
C LEU A 145 -6.12 5.78 2.96
N PHE A 146 -6.53 4.67 3.55
CA PHE A 146 -6.00 4.19 4.82
C PHE A 146 -4.50 3.86 4.69
N PHE A 147 -4.11 3.17 3.62
CA PHE A 147 -2.70 2.89 3.34
C PHE A 147 -1.89 4.17 3.12
N MET A 148 -2.41 5.14 2.36
CA MET A 148 -1.78 6.45 2.19
C MET A 148 -1.63 7.19 3.52
N ALA A 149 -2.65 7.18 4.38
CA ALA A 149 -2.61 7.78 5.71
C ALA A 149 -1.51 7.14 6.57
N TYR A 150 -1.40 5.80 6.53
CA TYR A 150 -0.29 5.07 7.14
C TYR A 150 1.07 5.55 6.65
N LEU A 151 1.30 5.63 5.32
CA LEU A 151 2.58 6.06 4.75
C LEU A 151 2.96 7.47 5.21
N CYS A 152 2.00 8.41 5.19
CA CYS A 152 2.21 9.78 5.67
C CYS A 152 2.53 9.81 7.16
N CYS A 153 1.75 9.10 7.98
CA CYS A 153 1.97 9.03 9.43
C CYS A 153 3.34 8.40 9.75
N GLU A 154 3.73 7.31 9.08
CA GLU A 154 5.05 6.69 9.25
C GLU A 154 6.19 7.65 8.89
N LEU A 155 6.09 8.38 7.77
CA LEU A 155 7.12 9.33 7.37
C LEU A 155 7.27 10.48 8.40
N VAL A 156 6.14 11.01 8.89
CA VAL A 156 6.14 12.10 9.89
C VAL A 156 6.63 11.60 11.25
N VAL A 157 5.98 10.58 11.80
CA VAL A 157 6.30 10.03 13.12
C VAL A 157 7.70 9.41 13.12
N GLY A 158 8.07 8.67 12.07
CA GLY A 158 9.39 8.10 11.93
C GLY A 158 10.49 9.14 11.83
N ARG A 159 10.22 10.32 11.26
CA ARG A 159 11.17 11.43 11.25
C ARG A 159 11.33 12.11 12.61
N VAL A 160 10.27 12.13 13.43
CA VAL A 160 10.20 12.83 14.72
C VAL A 160 10.61 11.94 15.90
N ASP A 161 10.04 10.74 16.05
CA ASP A 161 10.18 9.92 17.26
C ASP A 161 11.22 8.79 17.13
N TYR A 162 11.31 8.12 15.98
CA TYR A 162 12.21 6.96 15.80
C TYR A 162 13.09 7.05 14.55
N ARG A 163 13.67 8.24 14.30
CA ARG A 163 14.51 8.53 13.12
C ARG A 163 15.62 7.50 12.87
N LYS A 164 16.21 6.95 13.93
CA LYS A 164 17.28 5.94 13.84
C LYS A 164 16.81 4.58 13.31
N GLN A 165 15.51 4.31 13.30
CA GLN A 165 14.93 3.04 12.84
C GLN A 165 14.50 3.08 11.37
N VAL A 166 14.30 4.28 10.80
CA VAL A 166 13.87 4.45 9.40
C VAL A 166 15.10 4.55 8.50
N THR A 167 15.36 3.49 7.73
CA THR A 167 16.45 3.50 6.74
C THR A 167 16.01 4.20 5.45
N LEU A 168 16.97 4.70 4.66
CA LEU A 168 16.68 5.42 3.41
C LEU A 168 15.88 4.54 2.43
N ILE A 169 16.38 3.34 2.15
CA ILE A 169 15.80 2.46 1.13
C ILE A 169 14.52 1.78 1.64
N MET A 170 14.55 1.17 2.82
CA MET A 170 13.39 0.41 3.30
C MET A 170 12.28 1.30 3.89
N GLY A 171 12.61 2.53 4.27
CA GLY A 171 11.66 3.49 4.84
C GLY A 171 11.28 4.56 3.84
N TYR A 172 12.13 5.57 3.68
CA TYR A 172 11.78 6.80 2.96
C TYR A 172 11.46 6.56 1.48
N VAL A 173 12.39 5.95 0.73
CA VAL A 173 12.21 5.75 -0.72
C VAL A 173 11.03 4.84 -1.00
N HIS A 174 10.93 3.72 -0.26
CA HIS A 174 9.83 2.78 -0.36
C HIS A 174 8.48 3.47 -0.07
N HIS A 175 8.32 4.07 1.12
CA HIS A 175 7.04 4.70 1.51
C HIS A 175 6.66 5.87 0.59
N PHE A 176 7.62 6.70 0.18
CA PHE A 176 7.34 7.81 -0.74
C PHE A 176 6.93 7.30 -2.13
N SER A 177 7.58 6.25 -2.64
CA SER A 177 7.22 5.67 -3.95
C SER A 177 5.80 5.08 -3.93
N TYR A 178 5.43 4.37 -2.87
CA TYR A 178 4.06 3.86 -2.71
C TYR A 178 3.04 4.97 -2.52
N LEU A 179 3.40 6.07 -1.84
CA LEU A 179 2.51 7.22 -1.69
C LEU A 179 2.24 7.89 -3.04
N LEU A 180 3.25 8.04 -3.90
CA LEU A 180 3.08 8.56 -5.26
C LEU A 180 2.21 7.62 -6.11
N LEU A 181 2.48 6.31 -6.07
CA LEU A 181 1.70 5.30 -6.79
C LEU A 181 0.24 5.28 -6.33
N ALA A 182 0.00 5.30 -5.03
CA ALA A 182 -1.35 5.32 -4.46
C ALA A 182 -2.09 6.60 -4.83
N SER A 183 -1.42 7.76 -4.78
CA SER A 183 -1.99 9.05 -5.20
C SER A 183 -2.40 9.02 -6.68
N HIS A 184 -1.53 8.50 -7.54
CA HIS A 184 -1.82 8.32 -8.96
C HIS A 184 -3.03 7.40 -9.19
N LEU A 185 -3.05 6.23 -8.54
CA LEU A 185 -4.16 5.29 -8.67
C LEU A 185 -5.48 5.84 -8.11
N LEU A 186 -5.43 6.64 -7.05
CA LEU A 186 -6.61 7.31 -6.49
C LEU A 186 -7.20 8.32 -7.48
N VAL A 187 -6.35 9.19 -8.02
CA VAL A 187 -6.73 10.24 -8.97
C VAL A 187 -7.20 9.65 -10.30
N ALA A 188 -6.58 8.55 -10.76
CA ALA A 188 -6.97 7.86 -11.97
C ALA A 188 -8.17 6.89 -11.78
N ASN A 189 -8.75 6.85 -10.57
CA ASN A 189 -9.82 5.93 -10.18
C ASN A 189 -9.50 4.46 -10.49
N ARG A 190 -8.28 4.03 -10.15
CA ARG A 190 -7.75 2.66 -10.30
C ARG A 190 -7.36 2.03 -8.98
N THR A 191 -8.08 2.37 -7.91
CA THR A 191 -7.74 1.95 -6.54
C THR A 191 -7.90 0.46 -6.29
N ASN A 192 -8.64 -0.26 -7.14
CA ASN A 192 -8.74 -1.72 -7.05
C ASN A 192 -7.38 -2.40 -7.21
N ILE A 193 -6.51 -1.86 -8.08
CA ILE A 193 -5.14 -2.38 -8.30
C ILE A 193 -4.33 -2.28 -7.01
N MET A 194 -4.32 -1.12 -6.37
CA MET A 194 -3.62 -0.93 -5.10
C MET A 194 -4.23 -1.84 -4.02
N ALA A 195 -5.55 -1.76 -3.83
CA ALA A 195 -6.24 -2.48 -2.77
C ALA A 195 -6.00 -3.99 -2.82
N MET A 196 -6.09 -4.64 -4.00
CA MET A 196 -5.85 -6.08 -4.09
C MET A 196 -4.39 -6.46 -3.75
N THR A 197 -3.42 -5.63 -4.12
CA THR A 197 -2.00 -5.88 -3.85
C THR A 197 -1.63 -5.69 -2.37
N LEU A 198 -2.44 -4.99 -1.58
CA LEU A 198 -2.20 -4.80 -0.15
C LEU A 198 -2.36 -6.09 0.67
N LEU A 199 -2.83 -7.19 0.07
CA LEU A 199 -2.71 -8.53 0.65
C LEU A 199 -1.24 -8.93 0.88
N GLU A 200 -0.30 -8.32 0.15
CA GLU A 200 1.15 -8.51 0.30
C GLU A 200 1.72 -7.98 1.63
N GLU A 201 0.91 -7.30 2.45
CA GLU A 201 1.30 -6.84 3.80
C GLU A 201 1.18 -7.92 4.88
N LEU A 202 0.59 -9.09 4.59
CA LEU A 202 0.52 -10.22 5.54
C LEU A 202 1.88 -10.66 6.14
N PRO A 203 2.99 -10.75 5.39
CA PRO A 203 4.29 -11.06 5.97
C PRO A 203 4.75 -9.94 6.90
N THR A 204 4.46 -8.68 6.55
CA THR A 204 4.74 -7.52 7.39
C THR A 204 4.02 -7.64 8.74
N LEU A 205 2.79 -8.16 8.76
CA LEU A 205 2.06 -8.43 10.01
C LEU A 205 2.80 -9.43 10.90
N VAL A 206 3.17 -10.59 10.34
CA VAL A 206 3.91 -11.61 11.10
C VAL A 206 5.23 -11.04 11.64
N LEU A 207 5.91 -10.23 10.83
CA LEU A 207 7.13 -9.55 11.25
C LEU A 207 6.87 -8.52 12.36
N ALA A 208 5.85 -7.67 12.22
CA ALA A 208 5.52 -6.64 13.19
C ALA A 208 5.12 -7.25 14.54
N LEU A 209 4.31 -8.31 14.53
CA LEU A 209 3.97 -9.06 15.74
C LEU A 209 5.21 -9.62 16.43
N SER A 210 6.19 -10.15 15.69
CA SER A 210 7.45 -10.62 16.28
C SER A 210 8.30 -9.52 16.93
N ARG A 211 8.06 -8.26 16.58
CA ARG A 211 8.79 -7.08 17.08
C ARG A 211 8.07 -6.39 18.23
N LEU A 212 6.74 -6.43 18.22
CA LEU A 212 5.88 -5.87 19.26
C LEU A 212 5.58 -6.86 20.39
N ALA A 213 5.74 -8.16 20.17
CA ALA A 213 5.54 -9.19 21.19
C ALA A 213 6.33 -8.84 22.45
N PRO A 214 5.65 -8.55 23.56
CA PRO A 214 6.32 -8.09 24.76
C PRO A 214 7.06 -9.25 25.44
N GLY A 215 8.21 -8.94 26.03
CA GLY A 215 9.14 -9.94 26.58
C GLY A 215 8.56 -10.85 27.66
N TRP A 216 7.40 -10.53 28.24
CA TRP A 216 6.72 -11.35 29.26
C TRP A 216 5.97 -12.56 28.70
N PHE A 217 5.54 -12.57 27.43
CA PHE A 217 5.05 -13.81 26.78
C PHE A 217 6.18 -14.81 26.53
N ALA A 218 7.41 -14.31 26.52
CA ALA A 218 8.62 -15.06 26.36
C ALA A 218 9.08 -15.56 27.73
N LYS A 219 8.56 -16.72 28.18
CA LYS A 219 9.21 -17.43 29.31
C LYS A 219 10.70 -17.63 29.00
N PRO A 220 11.60 -17.61 30.00
CA PRO A 220 13.01 -17.93 29.79
C PRO A 220 13.13 -19.26 29.04
N GLY A 221 13.76 -19.26 27.86
CA GLY A 221 13.85 -20.43 26.95
C GLY A 221 12.74 -20.54 25.88
N GLN A 222 11.52 -20.08 26.14
CA GLN A 222 10.39 -20.12 25.18
C GLN A 222 10.49 -19.00 24.13
N SER A 223 11.13 -17.89 24.48
CA SER A 223 11.33 -16.72 23.61
C SER A 223 12.07 -17.05 22.30
N GLN A 224 13.03 -17.97 22.33
CA GLN A 224 13.84 -18.32 21.17
C GLN A 224 13.08 -19.23 20.19
N VAL A 225 12.33 -20.21 20.71
CA VAL A 225 11.52 -21.13 19.90
C VAL A 225 10.37 -20.38 19.23
N GLN A 226 9.65 -19.54 19.98
CA GLN A 226 8.56 -18.74 19.45
C GLN A 226 9.05 -17.75 18.38
N ARG A 227 10.20 -17.12 18.61
CA ARG A 227 10.83 -16.22 17.63
C ARG A 227 11.27 -16.95 16.37
N ARG A 228 11.80 -18.17 16.48
CA ARG A 228 12.12 -19.02 15.31
C ARG A 228 10.86 -19.40 14.53
N SER A 229 9.78 -19.75 15.21
CA SER A 229 8.48 -20.05 14.58
C SER A 229 7.96 -18.86 13.79
N LEU A 230 7.97 -17.65 14.37
CA LEU A 230 7.56 -16.42 13.68
C LEU A 230 8.51 -16.05 12.53
N ASP A 231 9.81 -16.32 12.64
CA ASP A 231 10.76 -16.13 11.53
C ASP A 231 10.41 -17.03 10.32
N TYR A 232 10.00 -18.28 10.55
CA TYR A 232 9.56 -19.18 9.46
C TYR A 232 8.18 -18.81 8.92
N ALA A 233 7.24 -18.44 9.80
CA ALA A 233 5.92 -17.97 9.39
C ALA A 233 6.03 -16.69 8.53
N PHE A 234 6.94 -15.78 8.89
CA PHE A 234 7.30 -14.62 8.08
C PHE A 234 7.81 -15.04 6.70
N ALA A 235 8.77 -15.96 6.64
CA ALA A 235 9.35 -16.39 5.37
C ALA A 235 8.33 -17.08 4.45
N LEU A 236 7.51 -17.97 5.02
CA LEU A 236 6.47 -18.67 4.28
C LEU A 236 5.43 -17.69 3.74
N SER A 237 4.88 -16.83 4.60
CA SER A 237 3.95 -15.79 4.17
C SER A 237 4.57 -14.88 3.12
N PHE A 238 5.83 -14.49 3.27
CA PHE A 238 6.55 -13.66 2.28
C PHE A 238 6.63 -14.32 0.92
N VAL A 239 7.01 -15.60 0.84
CA VAL A 239 7.06 -16.31 -0.44
C VAL A 239 5.66 -16.43 -1.05
N VAL A 240 4.65 -16.80 -0.25
CA VAL A 240 3.29 -16.99 -0.73
C VAL A 240 2.70 -15.68 -1.25
N THR A 241 2.79 -14.58 -0.51
CA THR A 241 2.11 -13.33 -0.88
C THR A 241 2.97 -12.43 -1.76
N ARG A 242 4.22 -12.15 -1.39
CA ARG A 242 5.09 -11.19 -2.10
C ARG A 242 5.78 -11.75 -3.33
N ILE A 243 5.83 -13.07 -3.49
CA ILE A 243 6.38 -13.72 -4.68
C ILE A 243 5.28 -14.39 -5.50
N LEU A 244 4.63 -15.43 -4.96
CA LEU A 244 3.67 -16.23 -5.75
C LEU A 244 2.41 -15.45 -6.09
N PHE A 245 1.76 -14.83 -5.11
CA PHE A 245 0.57 -14.00 -5.36
C PHE A 245 0.92 -12.76 -6.20
N HIS A 246 2.05 -12.10 -5.95
CA HIS A 246 2.51 -10.99 -6.78
C HIS A 246 2.68 -11.39 -8.26
N LEU A 247 3.31 -12.53 -8.54
CA LEU A 247 3.43 -13.09 -9.89
C LEU A 247 2.08 -13.46 -10.49
N TYR A 248 1.17 -14.03 -9.71
CA TYR A 248 -0.20 -14.32 -10.13
C TYR A 248 -0.95 -13.05 -10.54
N VAL A 249 -0.85 -11.97 -9.76
CA VAL A 249 -1.43 -10.67 -10.11
C VAL A 249 -0.81 -10.15 -11.41
N GLN A 250 0.51 -10.15 -11.55
CA GLN A 250 1.18 -9.69 -12.77
C GLN A 250 0.77 -10.50 -14.01
N TYR A 251 0.70 -11.83 -13.90
CA TYR A 251 0.29 -12.70 -14.98
C TYR A 251 -1.11 -12.32 -15.49
N ASN A 252 -2.07 -12.14 -14.57
CA ASN A 252 -3.44 -11.78 -14.95
C ASN A 252 -3.53 -10.36 -15.51
N LEU A 253 -2.80 -9.40 -14.93
CA LEU A 253 -2.82 -8.00 -15.38
C LEU A 253 -2.21 -7.81 -16.77
N PHE A 254 -1.09 -8.48 -17.07
CA PHE A 254 -0.26 -8.11 -18.22
C PHE A 254 -0.15 -9.20 -19.30
N LEU A 255 -0.19 -10.48 -18.92
CA LEU A 255 0.03 -11.58 -19.85
C LEU A 255 -1.27 -12.21 -20.34
N TRP A 256 -2.24 -12.40 -19.45
CA TRP A 256 -3.52 -13.01 -19.78
C TRP A 256 -4.45 -12.05 -20.52
N ARG A 257 -4.76 -10.88 -19.93
CA ARG A 257 -5.70 -9.92 -20.51
C ARG A 257 -5.10 -8.98 -21.56
N LYS A 258 -3.77 -8.79 -21.55
CA LYS A 258 -3.00 -7.91 -22.46
C LYS A 258 -3.67 -6.53 -22.70
N ASP A 259 -4.10 -5.86 -21.64
CA ASP A 259 -4.71 -4.54 -21.77
C ASP A 259 -3.64 -3.44 -21.92
N SER A 260 -3.63 -2.78 -23.09
CA SER A 260 -2.68 -1.72 -23.41
C SER A 260 -2.76 -0.51 -22.47
N LYS A 261 -3.92 -0.26 -21.84
CA LYS A 261 -4.15 0.86 -20.91
C LYS A 261 -3.53 0.62 -19.53
N LEU A 262 -3.15 -0.62 -19.22
CA LEU A 262 -2.44 -0.98 -17.97
C LEU A 262 -0.95 -1.23 -18.18
N GLY A 263 -0.49 -1.38 -19.43
CA GLY A 263 0.87 -1.81 -19.75
C GLY A 263 2.00 -1.05 -19.05
N TYR A 264 1.83 0.26 -18.78
CA TYR A 264 2.84 1.06 -18.08
C TYR A 264 3.07 0.63 -16.61
N TYR A 265 2.09 0.00 -15.95
CA TYR A 265 2.23 -0.50 -14.59
C TYR A 265 3.15 -1.73 -14.49
N TRP A 266 3.42 -2.42 -15.60
CA TRP A 266 4.34 -3.56 -15.64
C TRP A 266 5.69 -3.22 -15.03
N VAL A 267 6.25 -2.05 -15.37
CA VAL A 267 7.55 -1.60 -14.85
C VAL A 267 7.51 -1.48 -13.33
N VAL A 268 6.45 -0.90 -12.78
CA VAL A 268 6.26 -0.75 -11.33
C VAL A 268 6.17 -2.11 -10.66
N CYS A 269 5.42 -3.05 -11.23
CA CYS A 269 5.29 -4.41 -10.69
C CYS A 269 6.62 -5.19 -10.75
N VAL A 270 7.38 -5.09 -11.85
CA VAL A 270 8.70 -5.74 -11.96
C VAL A 270 9.68 -5.16 -10.94
N LEU A 271 9.70 -3.84 -10.74
CA LEU A 271 10.53 -3.21 -9.73
C LEU A 271 10.12 -3.64 -8.31
N ALA A 272 8.83 -3.73 -8.03
CA ALA A 272 8.32 -4.23 -6.75
C ALA A 272 8.73 -5.70 -6.50
N LEU A 273 8.64 -6.56 -7.52
CA LEU A 273 9.09 -7.96 -7.43
C LEU A 273 10.60 -8.04 -7.20
N ALA A 274 11.40 -7.25 -7.92
CA ALA A 274 12.86 -7.20 -7.73
C ALA A 274 13.24 -6.79 -6.31
N MET A 275 12.52 -5.80 -5.75
CA MET A 275 12.68 -5.39 -4.35
C MET A 275 12.27 -6.51 -3.38
N ASN A 276 11.15 -7.19 -3.61
CA ASN A 276 10.72 -8.33 -2.79
C ASN A 276 11.77 -9.47 -2.80
N LEU A 277 12.34 -9.80 -3.97
CA LEU A 277 13.43 -10.78 -4.09
C LEU A 277 14.68 -10.33 -3.33
N HIS A 278 15.05 -9.05 -3.44
CA HIS A 278 16.17 -8.48 -2.67
C HIS A 278 15.96 -8.66 -1.16
N TRP A 279 14.76 -8.37 -0.65
CA TRP A 279 14.43 -8.54 0.77
C TRP A 279 14.43 -10.00 1.23
N LEU A 280 13.92 -10.91 0.40
CA LEU A 280 13.97 -12.34 0.69
C LEU A 280 15.43 -12.83 0.81
N LEU A 281 16.30 -12.40 -0.11
CA LEU A 281 17.73 -12.70 -0.06
C LEU A 281 18.42 -12.11 1.17
N ALA A 282 18.10 -10.86 1.54
CA ALA A 282 18.63 -10.20 2.73
C ALA A 282 18.19 -10.92 4.02
N TRP A 283 16.93 -11.36 4.07
CA TRP A 283 16.41 -12.18 5.16
C TRP A 283 17.13 -13.53 5.22
N TRP A 284 17.27 -14.24 4.09
CA TRP A 284 17.94 -15.54 4.03
C TRP A 284 19.38 -15.48 4.54
N LYS A 285 20.16 -14.50 4.09
CA LYS A 285 21.52 -14.24 4.58
C LYS A 285 21.54 -14.00 6.10
N SER A 286 20.54 -13.28 6.60
CA SER A 286 20.43 -13.00 8.03
C SER A 286 20.01 -14.22 8.84
N ALA A 287 19.12 -15.06 8.32
CA ALA A 287 18.71 -16.32 8.94
C ALA A 287 19.87 -17.33 9.00
N LYS A 288 20.63 -17.47 7.90
CA LYS A 288 21.82 -18.33 7.85
C LYS A 288 22.85 -17.93 8.91
N ARG A 289 23.19 -16.64 9.00
CA ARG A 289 24.11 -16.10 10.02
C ARG A 289 23.66 -16.37 11.46
N ARG A 290 22.35 -16.31 11.73
CA ARG A 290 21.81 -16.64 13.06
C ARG A 290 22.00 -18.12 13.39
N ARG A 291 21.67 -19.02 12.46
CA ARG A 291 21.88 -20.46 12.63
C ARG A 291 23.35 -20.82 12.87
N GLU A 292 24.27 -20.22 12.13
CA GLU A 292 25.71 -20.44 12.32
C GLU A 292 26.21 -19.98 13.70
N LYS A 293 25.65 -18.89 14.24
CA LYS A 293 25.97 -18.41 15.60
C LYS A 293 25.40 -19.34 16.66
N ASP A 294 24.19 -19.85 16.46
CA ASP A 294 23.56 -20.78 17.41
C ASP A 294 24.35 -22.09 17.47
N ARG A 295 24.77 -22.64 16.32
CA ARG A 295 25.60 -23.86 16.26
C ARG A 295 26.98 -23.71 16.91
N LYS A 296 27.51 -22.49 17.03
CA LYS A 296 28.79 -22.22 17.71
C LYS A 296 28.65 -22.07 19.24
N ARG A 297 27.41 -21.96 19.73
CA ARG A 297 27.09 -21.82 21.16
C ARG A 297 26.69 -23.14 21.81
N GLU A 298 26.29 -24.10 20.99
CA GLU A 298 26.09 -25.52 21.33
C GLU A 298 27.44 -26.25 21.33
#